data_AF-A0A6C0LY87-F1
#
_entry.id   AF-A0A6C0LY87-F1
#
_cell.length_a   1.000
_cell.length_b   1.000
_cell.length_c   1.000
_cell.angle_alpha   90.00
_cell.angle_beta   90.00
_cell.angle_gamma   90.00
#
_symmetry.space_group_name_H-M   'P 1'
#
loop_
_entity.id
_entity.type
_entity.pdbx_description
1 polymer ?
#
loop_
_entity_poly.entity_id
_entity_poly.type
_entity_poly.pdbx_seq_one_letter_code
_entity_poly.pdbx_strand_id
1 'polypeptide(L)'
;MKKDCMKICTIFYIFFVTYLMMFGLTVVFSGDLKHLENVLDDKQKNTYYKIKKERLNHFYKGLGVGSLIGLCILLSNMKVTSKYCLAGIVLILATTMIYYILPKSDYMIRHLKTEEQKIAWMTVHRNFIKKKIAGFVGVIVLYFCVPLFI
;
A
#
# COMPACT_ATOMS: atom_id res chain seq x y z
N MET A 1 6.39 -26.36 -14.91
CA MET A 1 5.16 -26.41 -14.09
C MET A 1 5.36 -26.23 -12.58
N LYS A 2 6.09 -27.11 -11.84
CA LYS A 2 6.37 -26.87 -10.38
C LYS A 2 7.20 -25.59 -10.16
N LYS A 3 8.22 -25.36 -10.99
CA LYS A 3 9.09 -24.17 -10.92
C LYS A 3 8.31 -22.85 -11.15
N ASP A 4 7.34 -22.86 -12.05
CA ASP A 4 6.56 -21.65 -12.38
C ASP A 4 5.58 -21.29 -11.27
N CYS A 5 4.97 -22.29 -10.65
CA CYS A 5 4.13 -22.12 -9.46
C CYS A 5 4.92 -21.50 -8.29
N MET A 6 6.15 -21.96 -8.06
CA MET A 6 7.01 -21.42 -7.00
C MET A 6 7.34 -19.94 -7.24
N LYS A 7 7.67 -19.55 -8.48
CA LYS A 7 7.97 -18.15 -8.83
C LYS A 7 6.78 -17.22 -8.57
N ILE A 8 5.58 -17.61 -8.99
CA ILE A 8 4.36 -16.80 -8.80
C ILE A 8 4.09 -16.60 -7.30
N CYS A 9 4.22 -17.67 -6.50
CA CYS A 9 4.02 -17.58 -5.06
C CYS A 9 5.10 -16.75 -4.35
N THR A 10 6.36 -16.84 -4.78
CA THR A 10 7.44 -15.97 -4.26
C THR A 10 7.14 -14.50 -4.56
N ILE A 11 6.72 -14.18 -5.78
CA ILE A 11 6.34 -12.80 -6.14
C ILE A 11 5.20 -12.31 -5.26
N PHE A 12 4.12 -13.10 -5.13
CA PHE A 12 3.00 -12.76 -4.26
C PHE A 12 3.46 -12.50 -2.82
N TYR A 13 4.25 -13.41 -2.25
CA TYR A 13 4.78 -13.29 -0.89
C TYR A 13 5.56 -11.99 -0.71
N ILE A 14 6.48 -11.66 -1.63
CA ILE A 14 7.30 -10.46 -1.53
C ILE A 14 6.43 -9.20 -1.49
N PHE A 15 5.47 -9.09 -2.41
CA PHE A 15 4.57 -7.93 -2.45
C PHE A 15 3.68 -7.88 -1.21
N PHE A 16 3.03 -8.98 -0.84
CA PHE A 16 2.10 -9.03 0.28
C PHE A 16 2.78 -8.63 1.60
N VAL A 17 3.93 -9.22 1.91
CA VAL A 17 4.66 -8.90 3.15
C VAL A 17 5.20 -7.47 3.11
N THR A 18 5.63 -6.96 1.95
CA THR A 18 6.03 -5.55 1.81
C THR A 18 4.88 -4.60 2.17
N TYR A 19 3.66 -4.86 1.66
CA TYR A 19 2.48 -4.06 1.99
C TYR A 19 2.13 -4.13 3.50
N LEU A 20 2.19 -5.32 4.10
CA LEU A 20 1.96 -5.50 5.53
C LEU A 20 2.99 -4.75 6.39
N MET A 21 4.28 -4.89 6.07
CA MET A 21 5.36 -4.17 6.75
C MET A 21 5.18 -2.66 6.65
N MET A 22 4.88 -2.15 5.45
CA MET A 22 4.64 -0.73 5.21
C MET A 22 3.46 -0.20 6.03
N PHE A 23 2.35 -0.95 6.09
CA PHE A 23 1.19 -0.58 6.89
C PHE A 23 1.52 -0.59 8.40
N GLY A 24 2.17 -1.66 8.88
CA GLY A 24 2.61 -1.80 10.26
C GLY A 24 3.55 -0.67 10.70
N LEU A 25 4.59 -0.38 9.91
CA LEU A 25 5.52 0.73 10.16
C LEU A 25 4.82 2.09 10.15
N THR A 26 3.77 2.26 9.34
CA THR A 26 3.00 3.51 9.31
C THR A 26 2.16 3.70 10.57
N VAL A 27 1.57 2.62 11.09
CA VAL A 27 0.82 2.64 12.35
C VAL A 27 1.74 2.92 13.54
N VAL A 28 2.86 2.20 13.61
CA VAL A 28 3.86 2.34 14.70
C VAL A 28 4.52 3.71 14.68
N PHE A 29 4.99 4.17 13.51
CA PHE A 29 5.72 5.42 13.35
C PHE A 29 4.86 6.51 12.72
N SER A 30 3.80 6.93 13.41
CA SER A 30 2.84 7.94 12.91
C SER A 30 3.12 9.39 13.36
N GLY A 31 4.29 9.65 13.97
CA GLY A 31 4.63 10.96 14.52
C GLY A 31 4.66 12.09 13.48
N ASP A 32 5.07 11.80 12.25
CA ASP A 32 5.06 12.73 11.12
C ASP A 32 3.64 13.13 10.71
N LEU A 33 2.70 12.18 10.72
CA LEU A 33 1.28 12.44 10.46
C LEU A 33 0.66 13.33 11.54
N LYS A 34 0.99 13.08 12.82
CA LYS A 34 0.52 13.90 13.94
C LYS A 34 1.07 15.33 13.86
N HIS A 35 2.35 15.47 13.56
CA HIS A 35 2.96 16.79 13.40
C HIS A 35 2.33 17.57 12.24
N LEU A 36 2.12 16.93 11.09
CA LEU A 36 1.37 17.54 9.99
C LEU A 36 0.00 18.02 10.45
N GLU A 37 -0.77 17.21 11.19
CA GLU A 37 -2.09 17.61 11.66
C GLU A 37 -2.04 18.82 12.61
N ASN A 38 -1.01 18.91 13.45
CA ASN A 38 -0.85 20.00 14.41
C ASN A 38 -0.57 21.36 13.75
N VAL A 39 0.13 21.38 12.61
CA VAL A 39 0.47 22.63 11.89
C VAL A 39 -0.64 23.12 10.96
N LEU A 40 -1.74 22.38 10.84
CA LEU A 40 -2.89 22.75 10.01
C LEU A 40 -3.95 23.52 10.83
N ASP A 41 -4.56 24.51 10.18
CA ASP A 41 -5.76 25.16 10.70
C ASP A 41 -7.00 24.25 10.57
N ASP A 42 -8.10 24.58 11.24
CA ASP A 42 -9.30 23.72 11.28
C ASP A 42 -9.94 23.52 9.89
N LYS A 43 -9.87 24.53 9.02
CA LYS A 43 -10.37 24.42 7.65
C LYS A 43 -9.49 23.46 6.85
N GLN A 44 -8.17 23.57 6.99
CA GLN A 44 -7.20 22.68 6.35
C GLN A 44 -7.32 21.24 6.87
N LYS A 45 -7.54 21.03 8.18
CA LYS A 45 -7.80 19.71 8.77
C LYS A 45 -9.04 19.07 8.15
N ASN A 46 -10.13 19.81 8.01
CA ASN A 46 -11.34 19.31 7.37
C ASN A 46 -11.07 18.90 5.90
N THR A 47 -10.32 19.69 5.14
CA THR A 47 -9.89 19.33 3.78
C THR A 47 -9.01 18.08 3.79
N TYR A 48 -8.03 18.00 4.69
CA TYR A 48 -7.15 16.83 4.85
C TYR A 48 -7.96 15.56 5.12
N TYR A 49 -8.95 15.61 6.03
CA TYR A 49 -9.81 14.47 6.33
C TYR A 49 -10.69 14.04 5.17
N LYS A 50 -11.23 14.99 4.40
CA LYS A 50 -11.99 14.69 3.16
C LYS A 50 -11.11 13.97 2.15
N ILE A 51 -9.91 14.49 1.90
CA ILE A 51 -8.93 13.85 0.99
C ILE A 51 -8.58 12.45 1.48
N LYS A 52 -8.28 12.29 2.78
CA LYS A 52 -7.94 10.99 3.37
C LYS A 52 -9.08 9.98 3.19
N LYS A 53 -10.32 10.40 3.45
CA LYS A 53 -11.52 9.56 3.29
C LYS A 53 -11.75 9.15 1.83
N GLU A 54 -11.56 10.07 0.89
CA GLU A 54 -11.65 9.79 -0.54
C GLU A 54 -10.60 8.75 -0.98
N ARG A 55 -9.34 8.93 -0.59
CA ARG A 55 -8.25 7.99 -0.91
C ARG A 55 -8.48 6.60 -0.30
N LEU A 56 -9.00 6.55 0.92
CA LEU A 56 -9.37 5.31 1.57
C LEU A 56 -10.54 4.61 0.84
N ASN A 57 -11.53 5.38 0.37
CA ASN A 57 -12.61 4.84 -0.45
C ASN A 57 -12.10 4.27 -1.79
N HIS A 58 -11.12 4.91 -2.43
CA HIS A 58 -10.50 4.35 -3.64
C HIS A 58 -9.81 3.02 -3.36
N PHE A 59 -9.09 2.92 -2.25
CA PHE A 59 -8.48 1.68 -1.80
C PHE A 59 -9.53 0.58 -1.57
N TYR A 60 -10.62 0.87 -0.88
CA TYR A 60 -11.69 -0.11 -0.63
C TYR A 60 -12.43 -0.54 -1.90
N LYS A 61 -12.68 0.37 -2.84
CA LYS A 61 -13.22 0.01 -4.16
C LYS A 61 -12.28 -0.93 -4.90
N GLY A 62 -10.98 -0.62 -4.85
CA GLY A 62 -9.93 -1.45 -5.42
C GLY A 62 -9.91 -2.86 -4.82
N LEU A 63 -9.97 -2.94 -3.49
CA LEU A 63 -10.03 -4.19 -2.75
C LEU A 63 -11.27 -5.01 -3.13
N GLY A 64 -12.44 -4.37 -3.20
CA GLY A 64 -13.69 -5.04 -3.58
C GLY A 64 -13.63 -5.65 -4.97
N VAL A 65 -13.19 -4.89 -5.98
CA VAL A 65 -13.03 -5.40 -7.35
C VAL A 65 -11.96 -6.49 -7.42
N GLY A 66 -10.81 -6.28 -6.78
CA GLY A 66 -9.73 -7.26 -6.75
C GLY A 66 -10.15 -8.57 -6.09
N SER A 67 -10.94 -8.51 -5.01
CA SER A 67 -11.49 -9.68 -4.32
C SER A 67 -12.49 -10.43 -5.19
N LEU A 68 -13.35 -9.73 -5.93
CA LEU A 68 -14.29 -10.37 -6.86
C LEU A 68 -13.56 -11.13 -7.97
N ILE A 69 -12.55 -10.52 -8.59
CA ILE A 69 -11.75 -11.19 -9.64
C ILE A 69 -10.94 -12.34 -9.02
N GLY A 70 -10.34 -12.13 -7.84
CA GLY A 70 -9.63 -13.16 -7.10
C GLY A 70 -10.51 -14.38 -6.82
N LEU A 71 -11.76 -14.17 -6.40
CA LEU A 71 -12.73 -15.23 -6.15
C LEU A 71 -13.02 -16.05 -7.42
N CYS A 72 -13.21 -15.40 -8.57
CA CYS A 72 -13.37 -16.09 -9.86
C CYS A 72 -12.16 -17.00 -10.18
N ILE A 73 -10.94 -16.55 -9.88
CA ILE A 73 -9.72 -17.35 -10.08
C ILE A 73 -9.71 -18.57 -9.16
N LEU A 74 -10.12 -18.41 -7.90
CA LEU A 74 -10.19 -19.52 -6.94
C LEU A 74 -11.18 -20.60 -7.39
N LEU A 75 -12.31 -20.22 -7.98
CA LEU A 75 -13.36 -21.11 -8.49
C LEU A 75 -13.03 -21.78 -9.84
N SER A 76 -11.94 -21.38 -10.51
CA SER A 76 -11.52 -21.96 -11.80
C SER A 76 -11.05 -23.43 -11.67
N ASN A 77 -10.66 -24.10 -12.76
CA ASN A 77 -10.10 -25.46 -12.74
C ASN A 77 -8.54 -25.51 -12.66
N MET A 78 -7.87 -24.39 -12.40
CA MET A 78 -6.41 -24.33 -12.24
C MET A 78 -5.89 -25.14 -11.02
N LYS A 79 -4.57 -25.35 -10.91
CA LYS A 79 -3.97 -26.01 -9.74
C LYS A 79 -4.10 -25.18 -8.47
N VAL A 80 -4.47 -25.83 -7.37
CA VAL A 80 -4.82 -25.21 -6.07
C VAL A 80 -3.75 -24.24 -5.56
N THR A 81 -2.48 -24.63 -5.52
CA THR A 81 -1.39 -23.77 -5.02
C THR A 81 -1.14 -22.53 -5.89
N SER A 82 -1.25 -22.66 -7.21
CA SER A 82 -1.05 -21.55 -8.14
C SER A 82 -2.21 -20.55 -8.12
N LYS A 83 -3.43 -21.01 -7.81
CA LYS A 83 -4.63 -20.17 -7.77
C LYS A 83 -4.61 -19.14 -6.66
N TYR A 84 -4.21 -19.52 -5.44
CA TYR A 84 -4.19 -18.60 -4.30
C TYR A 84 -3.18 -17.47 -4.51
N CYS A 85 -1.97 -17.82 -4.95
CA CYS A 85 -0.92 -16.83 -5.24
C CYS A 85 -1.33 -15.90 -6.39
N LEU A 86 -1.96 -16.45 -7.45
CA LEU A 86 -2.46 -15.66 -8.56
C LEU A 86 -3.62 -14.73 -8.15
N ALA A 87 -4.59 -15.23 -7.38
CA ALA A 87 -5.68 -14.43 -6.83
C ALA A 87 -5.16 -13.29 -5.96
N GLY A 88 -4.13 -13.55 -5.14
CA GLY A 88 -3.48 -12.53 -4.32
C GLY A 88 -2.74 -11.46 -5.13
N ILE A 89 -2.03 -11.84 -6.20
CA ILE A 89 -1.40 -10.88 -7.11
C ILE A 89 -2.46 -10.00 -7.78
N VAL A 90 -3.54 -10.63 -8.28
CA VAL A 90 -4.64 -9.91 -8.93
C VAL A 90 -5.32 -8.95 -7.96
N LEU A 91 -5.51 -9.33 -6.69
CA LEU A 91 -6.02 -8.45 -5.65
C LEU A 91 -5.14 -7.20 -5.49
N ILE A 92 -3.83 -7.38 -5.33
CA ILE A 92 -2.86 -6.29 -5.15
C ILE A 92 -2.84 -5.37 -6.38
N LEU A 93 -2.80 -5.96 -7.59
CA LEU A 93 -2.77 -5.22 -8.84
C LEU A 93 -4.07 -4.44 -9.07
N ALA A 94 -5.23 -5.07 -8.93
CA ALA A 94 -6.53 -4.42 -9.09
C ALA A 94 -6.69 -3.27 -8.09
N THR A 95 -6.31 -3.49 -6.82
CA THR A 95 -6.36 -2.45 -5.80
C THR A 95 -5.49 -1.25 -6.17
N THR A 96 -4.26 -1.52 -6.63
CA THR A 96 -3.31 -0.48 -7.05
C THR A 96 -3.81 0.28 -8.27
N MET A 97 -4.28 -0.43 -9.30
CA MET A 97 -4.79 0.17 -10.54
C MET A 97 -5.99 1.07 -10.26
N ILE A 98 -6.98 0.58 -9.50
CA ILE A 98 -8.17 1.36 -9.17
C ILE A 98 -7.81 2.58 -8.33
N TYR A 99 -6.89 2.44 -7.36
CA TYR A 99 -6.42 3.56 -6.55
C TYR A 99 -5.82 4.70 -7.39
N TYR A 100 -5.05 4.37 -8.44
CA TYR A 100 -4.41 5.37 -9.28
C TYR A 100 -5.31 5.93 -10.39
N ILE A 101 -6.15 5.09 -11.00
CA ILE A 101 -7.05 5.47 -12.11
C ILE A 101 -8.19 6.36 -11.63
N LEU A 102 -8.74 6.11 -10.44
CA LEU A 102 -9.88 6.90 -9.96
C LEU A 102 -9.49 8.39 -9.82
N PRO A 103 -10.33 9.30 -10.35
CA PRO A 103 -10.04 10.72 -10.35
C PRO A 103 -9.98 11.22 -8.91
N LYS A 104 -8.98 12.06 -8.65
CA LYS A 104 -8.72 12.63 -7.34
C LYS A 104 -9.37 14.00 -7.28
N SER A 105 -10.36 14.20 -6.40
CA SER A 105 -11.09 15.47 -6.36
C SER A 105 -10.20 16.62 -5.90
N ASP A 106 -9.32 16.36 -4.92
CA ASP A 106 -8.43 17.39 -4.39
C ASP A 106 -7.04 16.92 -3.95
N TYR A 107 -6.10 17.85 -3.81
CA TYR A 107 -4.73 17.63 -3.36
C TYR A 107 -4.37 18.60 -2.24
N MET A 108 -3.82 18.06 -1.14
CA MET A 108 -3.51 18.84 0.06
C MET A 108 -2.56 20.00 -0.23
N ILE A 109 -1.61 19.81 -1.14
CA ILE A 109 -0.61 20.84 -1.51
C ILE A 109 -1.23 22.16 -1.97
N ARG A 110 -2.46 22.14 -2.52
CA ARG A 110 -3.17 23.35 -2.95
C ARG A 110 -3.70 24.20 -1.79
N HIS A 111 -3.77 23.61 -0.59
CA HIS A 111 -4.34 24.23 0.61
C HIS A 111 -3.28 24.64 1.64
N LEU A 112 -2.02 24.25 1.45
CA LEU A 112 -0.91 24.61 2.34
C LEU A 112 -0.47 26.04 2.05
N LYS A 113 -0.34 26.85 3.10
CA LYS A 113 -0.02 28.28 2.99
C LYS A 113 1.38 28.60 3.49
N THR A 114 1.76 28.04 4.63
CA THR A 114 3.05 28.33 5.28
C THR A 114 4.14 27.36 4.82
N GLU A 115 5.39 27.78 4.93
CA GLU A 115 6.54 26.90 4.66
C GLU A 115 6.59 25.71 5.62
N GLU A 116 6.26 25.92 6.89
CA GLU A 116 6.18 24.84 7.88
C GLU A 116 5.19 23.74 7.45
N GLN A 117 4.00 24.13 6.96
CA GLN A 117 2.99 23.20 6.45
C GLN A 117 3.50 22.41 5.24
N LYS A 118 4.17 23.07 4.29
CA LYS A 118 4.76 22.42 3.11
C LYS A 118 5.85 21.42 3.51
N ILE A 119 6.74 21.82 4.43
CA ILE A 119 7.81 20.97 4.95
C ILE A 119 7.24 19.75 5.69
N ALA A 120 6.22 19.94 6.53
CA ALA A 120 5.54 18.84 7.22
C ALA A 120 4.92 17.85 6.22
N TRP A 121 4.23 18.35 5.17
CA TRP A 121 3.65 17.51 4.13
C TRP A 121 4.70 16.71 3.35
N MET A 122 5.80 17.36 2.95
CA MET A 122 6.93 16.69 2.29
C MET A 122 7.59 15.65 3.19
N THR A 123 7.69 15.92 4.49
CA THR A 123 8.27 15.00 5.47
C THR A 123 7.44 13.72 5.57
N VAL A 124 6.11 13.84 5.66
CA VAL A 124 5.19 12.69 5.62
C VAL A 124 5.41 11.86 4.35
N HIS A 125 5.49 12.52 3.18
CA HIS A 125 5.69 11.83 1.90
C HIS A 125 7.02 11.09 1.84
N ARG A 126 8.10 11.74 2.29
CA ARG A 126 9.44 11.16 2.34
C ARG A 126 9.50 9.96 3.28
N ASN A 127 8.88 10.05 4.45
CA ASN A 127 8.86 8.97 5.43
C ASN A 127 8.03 7.78 4.94
N PHE A 128 6.92 8.02 4.26
CA PHE A 128 6.14 6.96 3.63
C PHE A 128 6.96 6.18 2.58
N ILE A 129 7.72 6.88 1.73
CA ILE A 129 8.64 6.25 0.77
C ILE A 129 9.72 5.45 1.49
N LYS A 130 10.34 6.00 2.53
CA LYS A 130 11.34 5.29 3.35
C LYS A 130 10.78 4.00 3.95
N LYS A 131 9.58 4.05 4.56
CA LYS A 131 8.90 2.88 5.13
C LYS A 131 8.61 1.82 4.07
N LYS A 132 8.18 2.24 2.87
CA LYS A 132 7.96 1.32 1.74
C LYS A 132 9.26 0.62 1.30
N ILE A 133 10.34 1.38 1.13
CA ILE A 133 11.64 0.83 0.72
C ILE A 133 12.18 -0.09 1.82
N ALA A 134 12.11 0.32 3.08
CA ALA A 134 12.54 -0.50 4.22
C ALA A 134 11.77 -1.83 4.29
N GLY A 135 10.45 -1.80 4.08
CA GLY A 135 9.62 -3.01 3.99
C GLY A 135 10.06 -3.93 2.86
N PHE A 136 10.29 -3.37 1.66
CA PHE A 136 10.72 -4.16 0.50
C PHE A 136 12.10 -4.79 0.68
N VAL A 137 13.08 -4.00 1.13
CA VAL A 137 14.44 -4.47 1.40
C VAL A 137 14.43 -5.52 2.52
N GLY A 138 13.67 -5.27 3.59
CA GLY A 138 13.52 -6.20 4.70
C GLY A 138 13.01 -7.57 4.24
N VAL A 139 12.01 -7.60 3.36
CA VAL A 139 11.48 -8.85 2.81
C VAL A 139 12.48 -9.56 1.90
N ILE A 140 13.25 -8.84 1.10
CA ILE A 140 14.33 -9.44 0.28
C ILE A 140 15.37 -10.10 1.18
N VAL A 141 15.85 -9.39 2.20
CA VAL A 141 16.84 -9.94 3.16
C VAL A 141 16.27 -11.16 3.88
N LEU A 142 15.02 -11.08 4.36
CA LEU A 142 14.37 -12.21 5.03
C LEU A 142 14.23 -13.42 4.10
N TYR A 143 13.89 -13.22 2.83
CA TYR A 143 13.67 -14.31 1.88
C TYR A 143 14.98 -14.95 1.40
N PHE A 144 16.02 -14.16 1.11
CA PHE A 144 17.26 -14.65 0.53
C PHE A 144 18.37 -14.93 1.54
N CYS A 145 18.46 -14.18 2.64
CA CYS A 145 19.57 -14.28 3.58
C CYS A 145 19.29 -15.21 4.76
N VAL A 146 18.06 -15.23 5.31
CA VAL A 146 17.74 -16.11 6.45
C VAL A 146 17.98 -17.59 6.14
N PRO A 147 17.64 -18.13 4.95
CA PRO A 147 17.96 -19.52 4.60
C PRO A 147 19.44 -19.83 4.41
N LEU A 148 20.34 -18.82 4.41
CA LEU A 148 21.79 -19.04 4.38
C LEU A 148 22.38 -19.25 5.78
N PHE A 149 21.62 -18.93 6.83
CA PHE A 149 22.03 -19.03 8.24
C PHE A 149 21.35 -20.17 9.00
N ILE A 150 20.46 -20.92 8.34
CA ILE A 150 19.76 -22.12 8.84
C ILE A 150 20.18 -23.29 7.98
#